data_AF-A0A838E6H9-F1
#
_entry.id   AF-A0A838E6H9-F1
#
_cell.length_a   1.000
_cell.length_b   1.000
_cell.length_c   1.000
_cell.angle_alpha   90.00
_cell.angle_beta   90.00
_cell.angle_gamma   90.00
#
_symmetry.space_group_name_H-M   'P 1'
#
loop_
_entity.id
_entity.type
_entity.pdbx_description
1 polymer ?
#
loop_
_entity_poly.entity_id
_entity_poly.type
_entity_poly.pdbx_seq_one_letter_code
_entity_poly.pdbx_strand_id
1 'polypeptide(L)' 'MESTDGRWFAAEVKLGHAAVNEGASKLLAMRDKLAEPVRAACGALVVIVADGPTYLRDDGVLVTSIASLGP' A
#
# COMPACT_ATOMS: atom_id res chain seq x y z
N MET A 1 1.79 9.22 -3.28
CA MET A 1 2.11 9.68 -4.64
C MET A 1 0.80 9.95 -5.34
N GLU A 2 0.68 11.03 -6.09
CA GLU A 2 -0.54 11.43 -6.80
C GLU A 2 -0.42 11.08 -8.29
N SER A 3 -1.51 10.59 -8.86
CA SER A 3 -1.69 10.27 -10.28
C SER A 3 -2.31 11.48 -11.01
N THR A 4 -2.19 11.51 -12.33
CA THR A 4 -2.70 12.62 -13.17
C THR A 4 -4.22 12.79 -13.13
N ASP A 5 -4.94 11.78 -12.65
CA ASP A 5 -6.38 11.80 -12.42
C ASP A 5 -6.78 12.27 -11.00
N GLY A 6 -5.83 12.77 -10.21
CA GLY A 6 -6.04 13.28 -8.85
C GLY A 6 -6.22 12.18 -7.80
N ARG A 7 -6.10 10.90 -8.17
CA ARG A 7 -6.04 9.80 -7.20
C ARG A 7 -4.64 9.68 -6.62
N TRP A 8 -4.54 9.11 -5.43
CA TRP A 8 -3.23 8.84 -4.83
C TRP A 8 -3.10 7.40 -4.37
N PHE A 9 -1.86 6.94 -4.26
CA PHE A 9 -1.52 5.72 -3.56
C PHE A 9 -0.41 5.97 -2.55
N ALA A 10 -0.34 5.11 -1.53
CA ALA A 10 0.77 5.07 -0.60
C ALA A 10 1.41 3.69 -0.61
N ALA A 11 2.74 3.67 -0.46
CA ALA A 11 3.52 2.45 -0.39
C ALA A 11 4.37 2.47 0.89
N GLU A 12 4.41 1.35 1.60
CA GLU A 12 5.37 1.12 2.69
C GLU A 12 6.27 -0.06 2.32
N VAL A 13 7.58 0.15 2.38
CA VAL A 13 8.58 -0.87 2.06
C VAL A 13 9.02 -1.59 3.34
N LYS A 14 8.98 -2.92 3.33
CA LYS A 14 9.44 -3.78 4.43
C LYS A 14 10.48 -4.78 3.93
N LEU A 15 11.59 -4.93 4.65
CA LEU A 15 12.65 -5.86 4.27
C LEU A 15 12.30 -7.33 4.50
N GLY A 16 11.21 -7.63 5.20
CA GLY A 16 10.78 -9.00 5.46
C GLY A 16 9.27 -9.14 5.57
N HIS A 17 8.78 -10.31 5.17
CA HIS A 17 7.36 -10.66 5.14
C HIS A 17 6.67 -10.59 6.52
N ALA A 18 7.41 -10.82 7.60
CA ALA A 18 6.87 -10.74 8.97
C ALA A 18 6.31 -9.35 9.32
N ALA A 19 6.77 -8.30 8.65
CA ALA A 19 6.33 -6.93 8.88
C ALA A 19 5.16 -6.48 7.97
N VAL A 20 4.59 -7.37 7.16
CA VAL A 20 3.47 -7.03 6.25
C VAL A 20 2.25 -6.52 7.03
N ASN A 21 1.87 -7.21 8.10
CA ASN A 21 0.72 -6.79 8.92
C ASN A 21 0.94 -5.42 9.56
N GLU A 22 2.16 -5.16 10.03
CA GLU A 22 2.53 -3.85 10.58
C GLU A 22 2.43 -2.76 9.51
N GLY A 23 3.00 -2.98 8.32
CA GLY A 23 2.93 -2.02 7.20
C GLY A 23 1.49 -1.75 6.76
N ALA A 24 0.68 -2.79 6.59
CA ALA A 24 -0.74 -2.65 6.24
C ALA A 24 -1.50 -1.81 7.30
N SER A 25 -1.28 -2.10 8.58
CA SER A 25 -1.93 -1.36 9.67
C SER A 25 -1.57 0.13 9.68
N LYS A 26 -0.31 0.47 9.37
CA LYS A 26 0.17 1.85 9.30
C LYS A 26 -0.44 2.61 8.13
N LEU A 27 -0.50 1.98 6.95
CA LEU A 27 -1.12 2.56 5.76
C LEU A 27 -2.62 2.81 5.94
N LEU A 28 -3.34 1.85 6.53
CA LEU A 28 -4.76 2.00 6.86
C LEU A 28 -4.97 3.13 7.88
N ALA A 29 -4.22 3.14 8.98
CA ALA A 29 -4.31 4.18 10.00
C ALA A 29 -3.93 5.57 9.47
N MET A 30 -3.01 5.65 8.50
CA MET A 30 -2.67 6.90 7.81
C MET A 30 -3.86 7.36 6.96
N ARG A 31 -4.42 6.49 6.11
CA ARG A 31 -5.57 6.79 5.25
C ARG A 31 -6.76 7.30 6.08
N ASP A 32 -7.04 6.64 7.20
CA ASP A 32 -8.22 6.93 8.02
C ASP A 32 -8.14 8.28 8.75
N LYS A 33 -6.94 8.87 8.86
CA LYS A 33 -6.73 10.22 9.39
C LYS A 33 -6.96 11.33 8.35
N LEU A 34 -7.09 10.99 7.07
CA LEU A 34 -7.26 11.96 6.00
C LEU A 34 -8.71 12.45 5.93
N ALA A 35 -8.86 13.74 5.59
CA ALA A 35 -10.16 14.36 5.34
C ALA A 35 -10.89 13.67 4.16
N GLU A 36 -12.23 13.71 4.18
CA GLU A 36 -13.09 12.97 3.25
C GLU A 36 -12.69 13.03 1.77
N PRO A 37 -12.48 14.22 1.15
CA PRO A 37 -12.16 14.25 -0.28
C PRO A 37 -10.80 13.64 -0.58
N VAL A 38 -9.83 13.80 0.31
CA VAL A 38 -8.50 13.21 0.17
C VAL A 38 -8.58 11.70 0.36
N ARG A 39 -9.30 11.24 1.39
CA ARG A 39 -9.45 9.82 1.69
C ARG A 39 -10.17 9.07 0.56
N ALA A 40 -11.22 9.66 0.00
CA ALA A 40 -11.98 9.09 -1.11
C ALA A 40 -11.17 8.99 -2.41
N ALA A 41 -10.13 9.82 -2.57
CA ALA A 41 -9.22 9.76 -3.70
C ALA A 41 -8.12 8.68 -3.57
N CYS A 42 -8.10 7.92 -2.47
CA CYS A 42 -7.16 6.82 -2.29
C CYS A 42 -7.45 5.69 -3.29
N GLY A 43 -6.56 5.50 -4.26
CA GLY A 43 -6.66 4.44 -5.27
C GLY A 43 -6.03 3.12 -4.83
N ALA A 44 -4.96 3.16 -4.03
CA ALA A 44 -4.30 1.95 -3.53
C ALA A 44 -3.46 2.21 -2.27
N LEU A 45 -3.36 1.18 -1.43
CA LEU A 45 -2.36 1.07 -0.36
C LEU A 45 -1.52 -0.17 -0.65
N VAL A 46 -0.20 -0.03 -0.64
CA VAL A 46 0.73 -1.07 -1.09
C VAL A 46 1.79 -1.34 -0.03
N VAL A 47 2.00 -2.60 0.33
CA VAL A 47 3.20 -3.02 1.06
C VAL A 47 4.14 -3.69 0.06
N ILE A 48 5.35 -3.16 -0.05
CA ILE A 48 6.40 -3.71 -0.92
C ILE A 48 7.36 -4.50 -0.05
N VAL A 49 7.53 -5.78 -0.35
CA VAL A 49 8.46 -6.69 0.33
C VAL A 49 9.65 -7.06 -0.56
N ALA A 50 10.73 -7.57 0.04
CA ALA A 50 11.92 -7.98 -0.69
C ALA A 50 11.66 -9.17 -1.63
N ASP A 51 10.91 -10.17 -1.17
CA ASP A 51 10.59 -11.39 -1.91
C ASP A 51 9.16 -11.84 -1.64
N GLY A 52 8.75 -12.97 -2.23
CA GLY A 52 7.46 -13.61 -1.99
C GLY A 52 6.30 -13.17 -2.89
N PRO A 53 5.08 -13.69 -2.62
CA PRO A 53 3.97 -13.59 -3.55
C PRO A 53 3.34 -12.20 -3.56
N THR A 54 2.79 -11.84 -4.72
CA THR A 54 1.90 -10.70 -4.87
C THR A 54 0.47 -11.14 -4.61
N TYR A 55 -0.25 -10.45 -3.71
CA TYR A 55 -1.63 -10.76 -3.37
C TYR A 55 -2.36 -9.55 -2.79
N LEU A 56 -3.69 -9.54 -2.93
CA LEU A 56 -4.56 -8.58 -2.28
C LEU A 56 -5.00 -9.17 -0.92
N ARG A 57 -4.86 -8.39 0.15
CA ARG A 57 -5.38 -8.73 1.47
C ARG A 57 -6.88 -8.40 1.57
N ASP A 58 -7.58 -9.05 2.50
CA ASP A 58 -9.00 -8.80 2.76
C ASP A 58 -9.29 -7.36 3.23
N ASP A 59 -8.28 -6.65 3.76
CA ASP A 59 -8.37 -5.24 4.16
C ASP A 59 -8.10 -4.25 3.00
N GLY A 60 -7.95 -4.75 1.78
CA GLY A 60 -7.76 -3.96 0.56
C GLY A 60 -6.33 -3.48 0.32
N VAL A 61 -5.36 -3.89 1.14
CA VAL A 61 -3.94 -3.57 0.95
C VAL A 61 -3.30 -4.57 -0.02
N LEU A 62 -2.65 -4.05 -1.07
CA LEU A 62 -1.87 -4.87 -2.01
C LEU A 62 -0.51 -5.18 -1.40
N VAL A 63 -0.12 -6.45 -1.36
CA VAL A 63 1.24 -6.88 -1.04
C VAL A 63 1.91 -7.28 -2.33
N THR A 64 3.10 -6.75 -2.61
CA THR A 64 3.87 -7.10 -3.81
C THR A 64 5.35 -7.20 -3.47
N SER A 65 6.08 -8.09 -4.15
CA SER A 65 7.53 -8.10 -4.06
C SER A 65 8.14 -7.05 -4.97
N ILE A 66 9.29 -6.49 -4.58
CA ILE A 66 10.04 -5.56 -5.43
C ILE A 66 10.41 -6.19 -6.77
N ALA A 67 10.65 -7.51 -6.80
CA ALA A 67 10.89 -8.27 -8.02
C ALA A 67 9.70 -8.25 -9.00
N SER A 68 8.47 -8.10 -8.50
CA SER A 68 7.25 -8.08 -9.30
C SER A 68 6.95 -6.72 -9.93
N LEU A 69 7.68 -5.66 -9.55
CA LEU A 69 7.47 -4.32 -10.10
C LEU A 69 8.15 -4.12 -11.47
N GLY A 70 9.12 -4.97 -11.80
CA GLY A 70 9.92 -4.82 -13.01
C GLY A 70 10.84 -3.59 -12.97
N PRO A 71 11.74 -3.46 -13.97
CA PRO A 71 12.59 -2.29 -14.16
C PRO A 71 11.84 -1.11 -14.80
#